data_AF-A0A1F8VFX0-F1
#
_entry.id   AF-A0A1F8VFX0-F1
#
_cell.length_a   1.000
_cell.length_b   1.000
_cell.length_c   1.000
_cell.angle_alpha   90.00
_cell.angle_beta   90.00
_cell.angle_gamma   90.00
#
_symmetry.space_group_name_H-M   'P 1'
#
loop_
_entity.id
_entity.type
_entity.pdbx_description
1 polymer ?
#
loop_
_entity_poly.entity_id
_entity_poly.type
_entity_poly.pdbx_seq_one_letter_code
_entity_poly.pdbx_strand_id
1 'polypeptide(L)'
;MIRKGQIRYVRKNDPISQKNFVVNRGIFSMVSLKKSNDCTPPKYIVAIGASAGGLDPIQTFYNHMPVSDTIAFVIVQHLSPDFASKMDELLIHNTTMPIFTAKNNMPLEAGAIYLVPAAFEARIEKDRFQLTALDKKSLSLPINTLFESIAMAYGKRSIGIILSGTGADGTLGIIKISDNKGITMAQTPMESQFPDMPNNAIATKKVSCVLHVSEMPDAIMEYIHQPDEFNQEYQKLKFTGQSEFDDIFHLLNKVYKINFRSYKPTTVSRRIERRMQVVNIKNLKDYVAYLKKNTDALHILYQDLLIGVTGFFRDRNAFIALREEIIPSLFEKYKETGEDLRIWINPCATGEEAYSIVILLKEYTDEHNLPFAVKIFASDISDDFIKKAKKGCYEHELVACLPKNILNKYFIKSEKYYEIIPVLKQKILFFTHNLLTDAPFTKLDLICCRNLLIYIQPKEQKRITDFMRFGLKIGGFLFLGPSENIPLLEPDLIVKEHVRNNFYNFSKIIVGHKS
;
A
#
# COMPACT_ATOMS: atom_id res chain seq x y z
N MET A 1 39.59 -8.85 42.22
CA MET A 1 40.04 -7.63 42.94
C MET A 1 38.92 -6.61 42.88
N ILE A 2 38.15 -6.54 43.95
CA ILE A 2 37.06 -5.57 44.16
C ILE A 2 37.70 -4.32 44.79
N ARG A 3 37.48 -3.12 44.22
CA ARG A 3 37.48 -1.88 45.02
C ARG A 3 36.39 -0.92 44.57
N LYS A 4 35.59 -0.57 45.57
CA LYS A 4 34.50 0.43 45.65
C LYS A 4 35.06 1.86 45.67
N GLY A 5 34.18 2.81 45.33
CA GLY A 5 34.24 4.21 45.76
C GLY A 5 34.15 5.17 44.58
N GLN A 6 33.36 6.25 44.56
CA GLN A 6 32.52 6.85 45.58
C GLN A 6 31.67 7.90 44.84
N ILE A 7 30.35 7.92 45.08
CA ILE A 7 29.44 8.95 44.58
C ILE A 7 29.67 10.23 45.41
N ARG A 8 29.87 11.39 44.76
CA ARG A 8 29.70 12.70 45.39
C ARG A 8 28.81 13.60 44.52
N TYR A 9 27.66 13.95 45.08
CA TYR A 9 26.81 15.06 44.65
C TYR A 9 27.44 16.39 45.08
N VAL A 10 27.49 17.37 44.17
CA VAL A 10 27.55 18.80 44.52
C VAL A 10 26.61 19.56 43.58
N ARG A 11 25.69 20.33 44.16
CA ARG A 11 24.78 21.26 43.46
C ARG A 11 25.30 22.70 43.52
N LYS A 12 25.08 23.40 42.40
CA LYS A 12 24.73 24.82 42.19
C LYS A 12 25.80 25.94 42.23
N ASN A 13 25.83 26.64 41.08
CA ASN A 13 25.89 28.08 40.82
C ASN A 13 27.21 28.74 40.36
N ASP A 14 27.11 29.31 39.14
CA ASP A 14 27.77 30.51 38.57
C ASP A 14 29.22 30.43 38.01
N PRO A 15 29.64 31.37 37.13
CA PRO A 15 29.36 31.35 35.69
C PRO A 15 30.65 31.44 34.82
N ILE A 16 30.52 31.10 33.54
CA ILE A 16 31.34 31.46 32.36
C ILE A 16 32.81 31.87 32.62
N SER A 17 33.76 31.03 32.19
CA SER A 17 34.97 31.54 31.52
C SER A 17 35.48 30.55 30.47
N GLN A 18 35.75 31.11 29.29
CA GLN A 18 36.30 30.47 28.11
C GLN A 18 37.68 29.87 28.41
N LYS A 19 37.94 28.64 27.95
CA LYS A 19 39.28 28.23 27.53
C LYS A 19 39.24 27.09 26.52
N ASN A 20 39.88 27.38 25.40
CA ASN A 20 40.05 26.60 24.19
C ASN A 20 40.61 25.19 24.43
N PHE A 21 40.01 24.19 23.78
CA PHE A 21 40.72 23.00 23.31
C PHE A 21 40.59 22.96 21.79
N VAL A 22 41.73 23.08 21.11
CA VAL A 22 41.92 22.90 19.68
C VAL A 22 42.27 21.43 19.43
N VAL A 23 41.67 20.82 18.40
CA VAL A 23 42.10 19.74 17.47
C VAL A 23 40.78 19.10 16.96
N ASN A 24 40.42 18.93 15.68
CA ASN A 24 41.11 19.01 14.39
C ASN A 24 40.08 19.43 13.30
N ARG A 25 40.58 20.01 12.21
CA ARG A 25 39.83 20.62 11.10
C ARG A 25 38.86 19.67 10.38
N GLY A 26 37.59 20.06 10.32
CA GLY A 26 36.65 19.76 9.24
C GLY A 26 35.88 21.04 8.93
N ILE A 27 35.92 21.50 7.68
CA ILE A 27 35.33 22.77 7.24
C ILE A 27 33.80 22.66 7.33
N PHE A 28 33.21 23.22 8.39
CA PHE A 28 31.79 23.57 8.42
C PHE A 28 31.68 25.07 8.13
N SER A 29 31.06 25.42 7.00
CA SER A 29 30.60 26.79 6.80
C SER A 29 29.50 27.06 7.82
N MET A 30 29.80 27.89 8.82
CA MET A 30 28.78 28.55 9.63
C MET A 30 27.91 29.40 8.68
N VAL A 31 26.79 28.85 8.24
CA VAL A 31 25.66 29.69 7.83
C VAL A 31 25.17 30.36 9.10
N SER A 32 25.37 31.67 9.15
CA SER A 32 24.98 32.55 10.24
C SER A 32 23.56 32.24 10.70
N LEU A 33 23.39 31.92 11.98
CA LEU A 33 22.09 31.89 12.66
C LEU A 33 21.36 33.21 12.37
N LYS A 34 20.28 33.17 11.59
CA LYS A 34 19.33 34.27 11.51
C LYS A 34 18.84 34.56 12.94
N LYS A 35 18.80 35.84 13.31
CA LYS A 35 18.25 36.29 14.60
C LYS A 35 16.80 35.80 14.73
N SER A 36 16.41 35.47 15.95
CA SER A 36 15.14 34.86 16.38
C SER A 36 13.85 35.66 16.10
N ASN A 37 13.85 36.63 15.18
CA ASN A 37 12.69 37.43 14.78
C ASN A 37 12.28 37.26 13.29
N ASP A 38 12.98 36.42 12.51
CA ASP A 38 12.70 36.18 11.07
C ASP A 38 12.08 34.79 10.80
N CYS A 39 11.41 34.19 11.79
CA CYS A 39 10.75 32.90 11.62
C CYS A 39 9.37 33.10 10.96
N THR A 40 9.29 32.94 9.64
CA THR A 40 8.01 32.98 8.92
C THR A 40 7.22 31.69 9.17
N PRO A 41 5.99 31.79 9.75
CA PRO A 41 5.16 30.61 9.96
C PRO A 41 4.74 30.01 8.61
N PRO A 42 4.69 28.68 8.47
CA PRO A 42 4.35 28.05 7.22
C PRO A 42 2.87 28.27 6.88
N LYS A 43 2.59 28.47 5.59
CA LYS A 43 1.22 28.55 5.08
C LYS A 43 0.58 27.16 5.02
N TYR A 44 1.37 26.15 4.64
CA TYR A 44 0.96 24.75 4.51
C TYR A 44 1.88 23.84 5.33
N ILE A 45 1.34 22.70 5.77
CA ILE A 45 2.11 21.66 6.45
C ILE A 45 1.95 20.33 5.72
N VAL A 46 3.07 19.69 5.42
CA VAL A 46 3.13 18.35 4.84
C VAL A 46 3.66 17.41 5.91
N ALA A 47 2.83 16.49 6.39
CA ALA A 47 3.26 15.41 7.28
C ALA A 47 3.44 14.12 6.49
N ILE A 48 4.63 13.51 6.60
CA ILE A 48 5.00 12.27 5.93
C ILE A 48 5.12 11.18 7.00
N GLY A 49 4.26 10.16 6.88
CA GLY A 49 4.27 8.98 7.73
C GLY A 49 4.85 7.77 7.00
N ALA A 50 5.87 7.14 7.58
CA ALA A 50 6.47 5.93 7.03
C ALA A 50 6.92 4.96 8.13
N SER A 51 7.21 3.71 7.75
CA SER A 51 7.74 2.71 8.68
C SER A 51 8.79 1.85 7.97
N ALA A 52 8.67 0.53 8.01
CA ALA A 52 9.51 -0.40 7.28
C ALA A 52 9.57 -0.04 5.78
N GLY A 53 10.79 0.09 5.25
CA GLY A 53 11.02 0.47 3.85
C GLY A 53 10.66 1.91 3.49
N GLY A 54 10.50 2.80 4.49
CA GLY A 54 10.14 4.20 4.28
C GLY A 54 11.26 5.11 3.77
N LEU A 55 12.53 4.71 3.90
CA LEU A 55 13.69 5.56 3.60
C LEU A 55 13.80 5.90 2.10
N ASP A 56 13.83 4.89 1.23
CA ASP A 56 13.99 5.09 -0.22
C ASP A 56 12.83 5.92 -0.82
N PRO A 57 11.56 5.71 -0.41
CA PRO A 57 10.47 6.63 -0.72
C PRO A 57 10.75 8.08 -0.30
N ILE A 58 11.19 8.33 0.93
CA ILE A 58 11.45 9.69 1.42
C ILE A 58 12.55 10.36 0.59
N GLN A 59 13.64 9.65 0.26
CA GLN A 59 14.70 10.18 -0.61
C GLN A 59 14.17 10.51 -2.01
N THR A 60 13.38 9.59 -2.58
CA THR A 60 12.75 9.78 -3.90
C THR A 60 11.83 11.00 -3.90
N PHE A 61 11.08 11.22 -2.83
CA PHE A 61 10.22 12.39 -2.66
C PHE A 61 11.05 13.68 -2.70
N TYR A 62 12.11 13.79 -1.89
CA TYR A 62 12.90 15.02 -1.82
C TYR A 62 13.78 15.29 -3.04
N ASN A 63 14.16 14.25 -3.79
CA ASN A 63 14.80 14.43 -5.10
C ASN A 63 13.93 15.20 -6.12
N HIS A 64 12.60 15.14 -5.95
CA HIS A 64 11.66 15.79 -6.85
C HIS A 64 10.98 17.02 -6.20
N MET A 65 11.13 17.22 -4.88
CA MET A 65 10.50 18.32 -4.18
C MET A 65 11.29 19.62 -4.33
N PRO A 66 10.73 20.66 -4.98
CA PRO A 66 11.38 21.96 -5.03
C PRO A 66 11.44 22.60 -3.64
N VAL A 67 12.44 23.46 -3.43
CA VAL A 67 12.52 24.30 -2.23
C VAL A 67 11.30 25.21 -2.19
N SER A 68 10.62 25.27 -1.04
CA SER A 68 9.39 26.05 -0.89
C SER A 68 9.43 26.91 0.36
N ASP A 69 9.29 28.23 0.18
CA ASP A 69 9.28 29.19 1.29
C ASP A 69 7.91 29.29 1.99
N THR A 70 6.99 28.36 1.69
CA THR A 70 5.60 28.40 2.20
C THR A 70 5.17 27.12 2.93
N ILE A 71 5.95 26.05 2.82
CA ILE A 71 5.61 24.71 3.35
C ILE A 71 6.59 24.35 4.47
N ALA A 72 6.07 23.81 5.57
CA ALA A 72 6.89 23.05 6.52
C ALA A 72 6.66 21.55 6.32
N PHE A 73 7.73 20.75 6.36
CA PHE A 73 7.64 19.29 6.26
C PHE A 73 7.91 18.66 7.61
N VAL A 74 7.08 17.70 8.02
CA VAL A 74 7.25 16.94 9.26
C VAL A 74 7.27 15.46 8.93
N ILE A 75 8.36 14.78 9.24
CA ILE A 75 8.56 13.36 8.95
C ILE A 75 8.47 12.57 10.25
N VAL A 76 7.56 11.61 10.28
CA VAL A 76 7.44 10.60 11.33
C VAL A 76 7.77 9.26 10.71
N GLN A 77 8.85 8.65 11.17
CA GLN A 77 9.25 7.33 10.73
C GLN A 77 9.45 6.40 11.93
N HIS A 78 8.78 5.24 11.90
CA HIS A 78 8.99 4.14 12.84
C HIS A 78 10.31 3.43 12.54
N LEU A 79 11.43 3.96 13.03
CA LEU A 79 12.76 3.35 12.91
C LEU A 79 13.38 3.06 14.29
N SER A 80 14.33 2.12 14.33
CA SER A 80 15.23 1.98 15.47
C SER A 80 16.10 3.24 15.65
N PRO A 81 16.52 3.59 16.87
CA PRO A 81 17.30 4.80 17.16
C PRO A 81 18.61 4.93 16.34
N ASP A 82 19.24 3.82 15.98
CA ASP A 82 20.50 3.76 15.21
C ASP A 82 20.35 4.21 13.74
N PHE A 83 19.10 4.32 13.26
CA PHE A 83 18.78 4.71 11.89
C PHE A 83 18.43 6.21 11.77
N ALA A 84 18.00 6.86 12.85
CA ALA A 84 17.67 8.28 12.88
C ALA A 84 18.90 9.18 12.62
N SER A 85 20.09 8.76 13.08
CA SER A 85 21.36 9.46 12.86
C SER A 85 21.85 9.42 11.40
N LYS A 86 21.37 8.48 10.59
CA LYS A 86 21.72 8.38 9.16
C LYS A 86 20.78 9.16 8.24
N MET A 87 19.56 9.50 8.70
CA MET A 87 18.57 10.19 7.88
C MET A 87 19.00 11.61 7.53
N ASP A 88 19.58 12.33 8.50
CA ASP A 88 20.10 13.69 8.28
C ASP A 88 21.20 13.70 7.22
N GLU A 89 22.18 12.79 7.33
CA GLU A 89 23.28 12.66 6.36
C GLU A 89 22.78 12.27 4.96
N LEU A 90 21.76 11.41 4.89
CA LEU A 90 21.25 10.91 3.62
C LEU A 90 20.39 11.94 2.88
N LEU A 91 19.57 12.72 3.58
CA LEU A 91 18.68 13.70 2.96
C LEU A 91 19.38 15.00 2.54
N ILE A 92 20.52 15.35 3.17
CA ILE A 92 21.33 16.51 2.76
C ILE A 92 21.76 16.41 1.29
N HIS A 93 21.89 15.19 0.74
CA HIS A 93 22.25 15.00 -0.67
C HIS A 93 21.09 15.22 -1.64
N ASN A 94 19.84 15.22 -1.16
CA ASN A 94 18.64 15.30 -2.01
C ASN A 94 17.99 16.69 -2.02
N THR A 95 18.27 17.54 -1.03
CA THR A 95 17.63 18.87 -0.92
C THR A 95 18.54 19.90 -0.24
N THR A 96 18.33 21.17 -0.56
CA THR A 96 18.98 22.32 0.11
C THR A 96 18.14 22.89 1.25
N MET A 97 16.96 22.34 1.53
CA MET A 97 16.14 22.76 2.67
C MET A 97 16.82 22.42 3.99
N PRO A 98 16.82 23.30 5.00
CA PRO A 98 17.34 22.99 6.32
C PRO A 98 16.56 21.85 6.97
N ILE A 99 17.30 20.88 7.52
CA ILE A 99 16.76 19.72 8.23
C ILE A 99 17.01 19.90 9.73
N PHE A 100 15.98 19.72 10.54
CA PHE A 100 16.05 19.83 11.99
C PHE A 100 15.46 18.60 12.66
N THR A 101 16.12 18.13 13.72
CA THR A 101 15.48 17.24 14.68
C THR A 101 14.48 18.04 15.53
N ALA A 102 13.21 17.66 15.53
CA ALA A 102 12.17 18.35 16.28
C ALA A 102 12.47 18.35 17.79
N LYS A 103 12.24 19.49 18.44
CA LYS A 103 12.37 19.66 19.90
C LYS A 103 11.07 20.17 20.50
N ASN A 104 10.84 19.84 21.76
CA ASN A 104 9.65 20.34 22.45
C ASN A 104 9.62 21.87 22.44
N ASN A 105 8.46 22.44 22.15
CA ASN A 105 8.20 23.86 21.98
C ASN A 105 8.98 24.54 20.83
N MET A 106 9.59 23.79 19.90
CA MET A 106 10.26 24.34 18.72
C MET A 106 9.22 24.95 17.75
N PRO A 107 9.42 26.17 17.22
CA PRO A 107 8.54 26.74 16.20
C PRO A 107 8.69 26.01 14.86
N LEU A 108 7.59 25.89 14.13
CA LEU A 108 7.60 25.49 12.72
C LEU A 108 7.90 26.70 11.84
N GLU A 109 8.84 26.52 10.92
CA GLU A 109 9.28 27.51 9.96
C GLU A 109 9.02 26.99 8.54
N ALA A 110 8.60 27.89 7.66
CA ALA A 110 8.46 27.59 6.25
C ALA A 110 9.83 27.27 5.62
N GLY A 111 9.86 26.34 4.67
CA GLY A 111 11.07 25.92 3.96
C GLY A 111 11.95 24.95 4.73
N ALA A 112 11.49 24.43 5.87
CA ALA A 112 12.26 23.49 6.69
C ALA A 112 11.65 22.08 6.74
N ILE A 113 12.53 21.10 6.95
CA ILE A 113 12.18 19.69 7.17
C ILE A 113 12.45 19.36 8.64
N TYR A 114 11.47 18.74 9.28
CA TYR A 114 11.55 18.35 10.69
C TYR A 114 11.45 16.84 10.83
N LEU A 115 12.46 16.23 11.43
CA LEU A 115 12.44 14.81 11.80
C LEU A 115 11.95 14.64 13.23
N VAL A 116 10.89 13.86 13.42
CA VAL A 116 10.40 13.52 14.76
C VAL A 116 11.28 12.41 15.35
N PRO A 117 11.87 12.61 16.55
CA PRO A 117 12.73 11.59 17.14
C PRO A 117 11.94 10.33 17.51
N ALA A 118 12.53 9.15 17.27
CA ALA A 118 11.88 7.84 17.45
C ALA A 118 11.35 7.54 18.86
N ALA A 119 11.77 8.28 19.88
CA ALA A 119 11.34 8.11 21.27
C ALA A 119 10.15 9.02 21.66
N PHE A 120 9.59 9.78 20.72
CA PHE A 120 8.57 10.79 21.00
C PHE A 120 7.40 10.74 20.02
N GLU A 121 6.21 11.04 20.55
CA GLU A 121 5.05 11.48 19.76
C GLU A 121 5.14 12.99 19.54
N ALA A 122 4.82 13.44 18.33
CA ALA A 122 4.74 14.85 18.00
C ALA A 122 3.30 15.29 17.75
N ARG A 123 2.94 16.45 18.31
CA ARG A 123 1.73 17.20 17.96
C ARG A 123 2.10 18.61 17.57
N ILE A 124 1.31 19.23 16.69
CA ILE A 124 1.45 20.64 16.36
C ILE A 124 0.34 21.43 17.03
N GLU A 125 0.73 22.38 17.88
CA GLU A 125 -0.19 23.32 18.53
C GLU A 125 0.37 24.74 18.40
N LYS A 126 -0.42 25.65 17.81
CA LYS A 126 -0.04 27.06 17.60
C LYS A 126 1.35 27.20 16.92
N ASP A 127 1.54 26.45 15.83
CA ASP A 127 2.78 26.41 15.03
C ASP A 127 4.03 26.00 15.83
N ARG A 128 3.86 25.21 16.89
CA ARG A 128 4.95 24.67 17.70
C ARG A 128 4.81 23.17 17.93
N PHE A 129 5.95 22.49 17.97
CA PHE A 129 6.02 21.08 18.34
C PHE A 129 5.72 20.89 19.82
N GLN A 130 4.78 20.00 20.13
CA GLN A 130 4.58 19.44 21.46
C GLN A 130 5.05 17.99 21.41
N LEU A 131 6.15 17.68 22.10
CA LEU A 131 6.73 16.34 22.12
C LEU A 131 6.42 15.64 23.44
N THR A 132 5.83 14.45 23.34
CA THR A 132 5.57 13.57 24.49
C THR A 132 6.39 12.31 24.36
N ALA A 133 7.08 11.89 25.41
CA ALA A 133 7.89 10.68 25.38
C ALA A 133 6.98 9.44 25.22
N LEU A 134 7.39 8.52 24.34
CA LEU A 134 6.71 7.25 24.12
C LEU A 134 6.89 6.31 25.30
N ASP A 135 5.78 5.76 25.81
CA ASP A 135 5.84 4.66 26.79
C ASP A 135 6.08 3.34 26.05
N LYS A 136 7.15 2.62 26.41
CA LYS A 136 7.50 1.32 25.80
C LYS A 136 6.45 0.23 26.03
N LYS A 137 5.48 0.45 26.93
CA LYS A 137 4.45 -0.53 27.28
C LYS A 137 3.11 -0.33 26.55
N SER A 138 2.87 0.82 25.92
CA SER A 138 1.61 1.11 25.23
C SER A 138 1.75 0.97 23.71
N LEU A 139 0.65 0.60 23.06
CA LEU A 139 0.55 0.61 21.59
C LEU A 139 0.49 2.07 21.14
N SER A 140 1.60 2.62 20.64
CA SER A 140 1.66 3.99 20.13
C SER A 140 1.50 4.04 18.61
N LEU A 141 0.75 5.02 18.13
CA LEU A 141 0.46 5.31 16.72
C LEU A 141 0.82 6.77 16.41
N PRO A 142 2.12 7.12 16.42
CA PRO A 142 2.59 8.51 16.34
C PRO A 142 2.21 9.20 15.03
N ILE A 143 2.04 8.48 13.93
CA ILE A 143 1.62 9.08 12.65
C ILE A 143 0.17 9.55 12.76
N ASN A 144 -0.72 8.73 13.32
CA ASN A 144 -2.10 9.14 13.60
C ASN A 144 -2.16 10.39 14.50
N THR A 145 -1.37 10.42 15.56
CA THR A 145 -1.32 11.56 16.50
C THR A 145 -0.87 12.85 15.82
N LEU A 146 0.20 12.79 15.02
CA LEU A 146 0.65 13.97 14.27
C LEU A 146 -0.43 14.41 13.27
N PHE A 147 -0.93 13.49 12.45
CA PHE A 147 -1.91 13.78 11.39
C PHE A 147 -3.19 14.41 11.95
N GLU A 148 -3.68 13.90 13.09
CA GLU A 148 -4.82 14.50 13.78
C GLU A 148 -4.53 15.93 14.25
N SER A 149 -3.37 16.19 14.84
CA SER A 149 -3.00 17.53 15.31
C SER A 149 -2.87 18.54 14.16
N ILE A 150 -2.27 18.15 13.02
CA ILE A 150 -2.12 19.05 11.88
C ILE A 150 -3.46 19.28 11.17
N ALA A 151 -4.35 18.30 11.16
CA ALA A 151 -5.70 18.46 10.62
C ALA A 151 -6.46 19.54 11.39
N MET A 152 -6.37 19.53 12.72
CA MET A 152 -6.99 20.53 13.58
C MET A 152 -6.34 21.91 13.46
N ALA A 153 -5.01 21.97 13.38
CA ALA A 153 -4.28 23.24 13.36
C ALA A 153 -4.32 23.94 11.98
N TYR A 154 -4.25 23.19 10.88
CA TYR A 154 -4.10 23.74 9.53
C TYR A 154 -5.35 23.58 8.65
N GLY A 155 -6.27 22.67 8.99
CA GLY A 155 -7.50 22.43 8.22
C GLY A 155 -7.18 22.07 6.77
N LYS A 156 -7.76 22.81 5.82
CA LYS A 156 -7.47 22.67 4.39
C LYS A 156 -5.99 22.83 4.00
N ARG A 157 -5.18 23.46 4.86
CA ARG A 157 -3.74 23.67 4.61
C ARG A 157 -2.87 22.50 5.09
N SER A 158 -3.50 21.42 5.55
CA SER A 158 -2.83 20.19 5.96
C SER A 158 -2.76 19.19 4.80
N ILE A 159 -1.58 18.58 4.63
CA ILE A 159 -1.32 17.54 3.65
C ILE A 159 -0.72 16.34 4.38
N GLY A 160 -1.39 15.18 4.32
CA GLY A 160 -0.92 13.94 4.93
C GLY A 160 -0.49 12.93 3.88
N ILE A 161 0.74 12.42 3.99
CA ILE A 161 1.32 11.46 3.05
C ILE A 161 1.66 10.17 3.79
N ILE A 162 1.12 9.04 3.32
CA ILE A 162 1.48 7.71 3.82
C ILE A 162 2.37 6.99 2.80
N LEU A 163 3.57 6.62 3.23
CA LEU A 163 4.55 5.87 2.44
C LEU A 163 4.65 4.43 2.94
N SER A 164 5.55 3.65 2.33
CA SER A 164 5.85 2.27 2.69
C SER A 164 5.99 2.05 4.20
N GLY A 165 5.37 0.99 4.69
CA GLY A 165 5.38 0.61 6.08
C GLY A 165 4.44 -0.54 6.41
N THR A 166 4.69 -1.17 7.56
CA THR A 166 3.85 -2.25 8.10
C THR A 166 2.78 -1.72 9.04
N GLY A 167 1.62 -2.38 9.10
CA GLY A 167 0.53 -2.03 10.02
C GLY A 167 -0.39 -0.92 9.52
N ALA A 168 -1.12 -0.29 10.45
CA ALA A 168 -2.21 0.62 10.16
C ALA A 168 -2.02 2.04 10.72
N ASP A 169 -0.81 2.39 11.18
CA ASP A 169 -0.54 3.75 11.65
C ASP A 169 -0.68 4.77 10.51
N GLY A 170 -1.27 5.92 10.80
CA GLY A 170 -1.66 6.94 9.81
C GLY A 170 -3.07 6.78 9.22
N THR A 171 -3.73 5.63 9.37
CA THR A 171 -5.08 5.38 8.82
C THR A 171 -6.15 6.32 9.40
N LEU A 172 -6.19 6.49 10.72
CA LEU A 172 -7.14 7.39 11.38
C LEU A 172 -6.77 8.85 11.12
N GLY A 173 -5.48 9.15 11.07
CA GLY A 173 -4.95 10.46 10.73
C GLY A 173 -5.39 10.94 9.34
N ILE A 174 -5.35 10.06 8.33
CA ILE A 174 -5.83 10.34 6.97
C ILE A 174 -7.32 10.70 6.96
N ILE A 175 -8.14 9.98 7.73
CA ILE A 175 -9.56 10.30 7.88
C ILE A 175 -9.71 11.72 8.45
N LYS A 176 -8.96 12.07 9.49
CA LYS A 176 -9.03 13.40 10.13
C LYS A 176 -8.59 14.53 9.21
N ILE A 177 -7.51 14.37 8.45
CA ILE A 177 -7.06 15.37 7.47
C ILE A 177 -8.13 15.58 6.40
N SER A 178 -8.66 14.48 5.85
CA SER A 178 -9.72 14.53 4.83
C SER A 178 -11.00 15.18 5.35
N ASP A 179 -11.46 14.84 6.56
CA ASP A 179 -12.65 15.42 7.18
C ASP A 179 -12.50 16.94 7.43
N ASN A 180 -11.25 17.42 7.60
CA ASN A 180 -10.91 18.84 7.72
C ASN A 180 -10.58 19.51 6.37
N LYS A 181 -10.93 18.86 5.24
CA LYS A 181 -10.72 19.34 3.87
C LYS A 181 -9.25 19.51 3.48
N GLY A 182 -8.33 18.90 4.23
CA GLY A 182 -6.94 18.76 3.84
C GLY A 182 -6.76 17.69 2.76
N ILE A 183 -5.57 17.64 2.18
CA ILE A 183 -5.22 16.64 1.17
C ILE A 183 -4.54 15.44 1.78
N THR A 184 -4.85 14.28 1.24
CA THR A 184 -4.30 13.02 1.68
C THR A 184 -3.74 12.26 0.49
N MET A 185 -2.51 11.79 0.62
CA MET A 185 -1.83 11.02 -0.42
C MET A 185 -1.34 9.70 0.17
N ALA A 186 -1.36 8.66 -0.64
CA ALA A 186 -0.72 7.38 -0.31
C ALA A 186 0.22 6.97 -1.43
N GLN A 187 1.37 6.41 -1.07
CA GLN A 187 2.23 5.73 -2.03
C GLN A 187 1.43 4.61 -2.69
N THR A 188 1.60 4.45 -4.00
CA THR A 188 1.07 3.29 -4.69
C THR A 188 1.61 2.01 -4.05
N PRO A 189 0.75 1.08 -3.58
CA PRO A 189 1.20 -0.16 -2.94
C PRO A 189 2.13 -1.01 -3.81
N MET A 190 2.15 -0.76 -5.12
CA MET A 190 3.02 -1.41 -6.10
C MET A 190 4.49 -1.02 -6.00
N GLU A 191 4.79 0.19 -5.51
CA GLU A 191 6.16 0.71 -5.34
C GLU A 191 6.61 0.61 -3.86
N SER A 192 5.69 0.28 -2.97
CA SER A 192 5.98 0.13 -1.55
C SER A 192 6.66 -1.20 -1.28
N GLN A 193 7.85 -1.16 -0.65
CA GLN A 193 8.51 -2.35 -0.15
C GLN A 193 7.63 -3.09 0.88
N PHE A 194 6.89 -2.32 1.68
CA PHE A 194 5.89 -2.82 2.64
C PHE A 194 4.57 -2.10 2.39
N PRO A 195 3.57 -2.76 1.77
CA PRO A 195 2.37 -2.08 1.28
C PRO A 195 1.26 -1.92 2.33
N ASP A 196 1.39 -2.44 3.55
CA ASP A 196 0.30 -2.46 4.55
C ASP A 196 -0.20 -1.05 4.90
N MET A 197 0.69 -0.12 5.24
CA MET A 197 0.30 1.24 5.62
C MET A 197 -0.41 1.98 4.46
N PRO A 198 0.14 2.02 3.23
CA PRO A 198 -0.58 2.57 2.09
C PRO A 198 -1.91 1.87 1.80
N ASN A 199 -1.94 0.53 1.87
CA ASN A 199 -3.17 -0.25 1.67
C ASN A 199 -4.25 0.13 2.70
N ASN A 200 -3.89 0.28 3.97
CA ASN A 200 -4.82 0.68 5.03
C ASN A 200 -5.30 2.12 4.84
N ALA A 201 -4.42 3.06 4.49
CA ALA A 201 -4.79 4.42 4.16
C ALA A 201 -5.77 4.46 2.99
N ILE A 202 -5.49 3.74 1.90
CA ILE A 202 -6.37 3.65 0.71
C ILE A 202 -7.73 3.05 1.05
N ALA A 203 -7.76 2.04 1.94
CA ALA A 203 -9.00 1.37 2.36
C ALA A 203 -10.02 2.33 2.99
N THR A 204 -9.55 3.42 3.60
CA THR A 204 -10.43 4.45 4.20
C THR A 204 -11.34 5.14 3.18
N LYS A 205 -10.98 5.09 1.87
CA LYS A 205 -11.60 5.89 0.80
C LYS A 205 -11.50 7.41 1.03
N LYS A 206 -10.64 7.83 1.95
CA LYS A 206 -10.37 9.22 2.31
C LYS A 206 -9.03 9.72 1.78
N VAL A 207 -8.29 8.90 1.05
CA VAL A 207 -7.09 9.28 0.30
C VAL A 207 -7.49 10.01 -0.98
N SER A 208 -7.05 11.25 -1.14
CA SER A 208 -7.26 12.05 -2.35
C SER A 208 -6.50 11.47 -3.54
N CYS A 209 -5.22 11.11 -3.35
CA CYS A 209 -4.33 10.69 -4.44
C CYS A 209 -3.53 9.43 -4.06
N VAL A 210 -3.46 8.46 -4.97
CA VAL A 210 -2.57 7.30 -4.85
C VAL A 210 -1.53 7.40 -5.96
N LEU A 211 -0.30 7.76 -5.59
CA LEU A 211 0.74 8.23 -6.51
C LEU A 211 2.03 7.42 -6.38
N HIS A 212 2.84 7.41 -7.43
CA HIS A 212 4.27 7.12 -7.24
C HIS A 212 4.91 8.21 -6.40
N VAL A 213 5.95 7.86 -5.65
CA VAL A 213 6.54 8.83 -4.70
C VAL A 213 7.16 10.02 -5.43
N SER A 214 7.71 9.79 -6.62
CA SER A 214 8.23 10.84 -7.51
C SER A 214 7.17 11.81 -8.03
N GLU A 215 5.88 11.41 -8.06
CA GLU A 215 4.76 12.21 -8.57
C GLU A 215 4.13 13.09 -7.47
N MET A 216 4.39 12.79 -6.19
CA MET A 216 3.74 13.51 -5.08
C MET A 216 4.12 14.98 -4.97
N PRO A 217 5.40 15.39 -5.16
CA PRO A 217 5.77 16.80 -5.14
C PRO A 217 4.99 17.69 -6.12
N ASP A 218 4.82 17.23 -7.36
CA ASP A 218 4.09 17.98 -8.38
C ASP A 218 2.62 18.18 -7.95
N ALA A 219 1.98 17.12 -7.45
CA ALA A 219 0.60 17.19 -6.94
C ALA A 219 0.46 18.15 -5.74
N ILE A 220 1.48 18.25 -4.88
CA ILE A 220 1.50 19.21 -3.77
C ILE A 220 1.60 20.64 -4.29
N MET A 221 2.51 20.89 -5.24
CA MET A 221 2.70 22.22 -5.81
C MET A 221 1.45 22.68 -6.57
N GLU A 222 0.84 21.80 -7.36
CA GLU A 222 -0.42 22.06 -8.06
C GLU A 222 -1.53 22.46 -7.08
N TYR A 223 -1.72 21.70 -6.00
CA TYR A 223 -2.69 22.04 -4.97
C TYR A 223 -2.45 23.40 -4.32
N ILE A 224 -1.19 23.73 -4.04
CA ILE A 224 -0.82 24.99 -3.38
C ILE A 224 -1.08 26.18 -4.30
N HIS A 225 -0.85 26.03 -5.60
CA HIS A 225 -1.10 27.07 -6.59
C HIS A 225 -2.59 27.25 -6.92
N GLN A 226 -3.35 26.15 -7.01
CA GLN A 226 -4.75 26.16 -7.47
C GLN A 226 -5.67 25.27 -6.60
N PRO A 227 -5.90 25.61 -5.32
CA PRO A 227 -6.63 24.75 -4.38
C PRO A 227 -8.12 24.55 -4.70
N ASP A 228 -8.74 25.51 -5.39
CA ASP A 228 -10.16 25.45 -5.79
C ASP A 228 -10.35 24.62 -7.08
N GLU A 229 -9.41 24.69 -8.02
CA GLU A 229 -9.42 23.89 -9.26
C GLU A 229 -9.02 22.44 -8.97
N PHE A 230 -8.03 22.20 -8.10
CA PHE A 230 -7.63 20.85 -7.68
C PHE A 230 -8.82 20.04 -7.16
N ASN A 231 -9.77 20.65 -6.44
CA ASN A 231 -10.99 19.98 -5.98
C ASN A 231 -12.08 19.87 -7.06
N GLN A 232 -12.18 20.84 -7.97
CA GLN A 232 -13.19 20.84 -9.05
C GLN A 232 -12.80 19.94 -10.22
N GLU A 233 -11.53 19.82 -10.56
CA GLU A 233 -11.01 18.99 -11.65
C GLU A 233 -11.01 17.51 -11.25
N TYR A 234 -10.67 17.21 -10.00
CA TYR A 234 -10.84 15.86 -9.44
C TYR A 234 -12.30 15.40 -9.35
N GLN A 235 -13.26 16.32 -9.15
CA GLN A 235 -14.69 16.02 -9.22
C GLN A 235 -15.24 16.02 -10.66
N LYS A 236 -14.66 16.81 -11.58
CA LYS A 236 -14.97 16.81 -13.02
C LYS A 236 -14.38 15.62 -13.78
N LEU A 237 -13.37 14.94 -13.23
CA LEU A 237 -12.91 13.62 -13.69
C LEU A 237 -13.94 12.49 -13.43
N LYS A 238 -15.15 12.83 -12.93
CA LYS A 238 -16.34 12.04 -13.25
C LYS A 238 -16.49 12.04 -14.78
N PHE A 239 -16.27 10.90 -15.42
CA PHE A 239 -16.55 10.56 -16.82
C PHE A 239 -17.78 11.26 -17.44
N THR A 240 -17.66 12.54 -17.73
CA THR A 240 -18.65 13.34 -18.44
C THR A 240 -17.91 14.15 -19.48
N GLY A 241 -17.62 13.50 -20.61
CA GLY A 241 -17.56 14.20 -21.89
C GLY A 241 -16.20 14.52 -22.50
N GLN A 242 -15.12 13.75 -22.26
CA GLN A 242 -13.96 13.78 -23.16
C GLN A 242 -13.99 12.56 -24.09
N SER A 243 -14.30 12.81 -25.37
CA SER A 243 -14.39 11.78 -26.42
C SER A 243 -13.15 10.88 -26.54
N GLU A 244 -12.00 11.39 -26.11
CA GLU A 244 -10.69 10.79 -26.26
C GLU A 244 -10.47 9.63 -25.29
N PHE A 245 -10.88 9.75 -24.02
CA PHE A 245 -10.83 8.60 -23.08
C PHE A 245 -11.77 7.48 -23.54
N ASP A 246 -12.95 7.85 -24.05
CA ASP A 246 -13.90 6.89 -24.60
C ASP A 246 -13.32 6.13 -25.79
N ASP A 247 -12.55 6.81 -26.64
CA ASP A 247 -11.78 6.24 -27.74
C ASP A 247 -10.70 5.27 -27.25
N ILE A 248 -9.89 5.64 -26.25
CA ILE A 248 -8.89 4.74 -25.66
C ILE A 248 -9.55 3.48 -25.11
N PHE A 249 -10.67 3.63 -24.39
CA PHE A 249 -11.40 2.48 -23.84
C PHE A 249 -12.02 1.63 -24.93
N HIS A 250 -12.50 2.23 -26.00
CA HIS A 250 -13.01 1.49 -27.15
C HIS A 250 -11.89 0.66 -27.80
N LEU A 251 -10.69 1.23 -27.98
CA LEU A 251 -9.53 0.51 -28.51
C LEU A 251 -9.14 -0.67 -27.62
N LEU A 252 -9.01 -0.43 -26.31
CA LEU A 252 -8.67 -1.47 -25.34
C LEU A 252 -9.72 -2.58 -25.30
N ASN A 253 -11.00 -2.23 -25.26
CA ASN A 253 -12.09 -3.21 -25.25
C ASN A 253 -12.17 -4.00 -26.57
N LYS A 254 -11.91 -3.35 -27.71
CA LYS A 254 -11.93 -4.03 -29.02
C LYS A 254 -10.90 -5.15 -29.08
N VAL A 255 -9.69 -4.90 -28.59
CA VAL A 255 -8.55 -5.83 -28.64
C VAL A 255 -8.58 -6.84 -27.49
N TYR A 256 -8.72 -6.35 -26.24
CA TYR A 256 -8.55 -7.17 -25.04
C TYR A 256 -9.86 -7.61 -24.37
N LYS A 257 -11.02 -7.17 -24.89
CA LYS A 257 -12.35 -7.48 -24.34
C LYS A 257 -12.52 -7.10 -22.86
N ILE A 258 -11.79 -6.08 -22.40
CA ILE A 258 -11.92 -5.51 -21.05
C ILE A 258 -12.61 -4.15 -21.15
N ASN A 259 -13.66 -3.97 -20.34
CA ASN A 259 -14.28 -2.67 -20.17
C ASN A 259 -13.63 -1.90 -19.01
N PHE A 260 -12.67 -1.03 -19.33
CA PHE A 260 -12.02 -0.18 -18.31
C PHE A 260 -12.95 0.87 -17.69
N ARG A 261 -14.17 1.07 -18.20
CA ARG A 261 -15.21 1.85 -17.51
C ARG A 261 -15.71 1.18 -16.23
N SER A 262 -15.46 -0.11 -16.05
CA SER A 262 -15.75 -0.82 -14.80
C SER A 262 -14.72 -0.54 -13.71
N TYR A 263 -13.58 0.08 -14.05
CA TYR A 263 -12.51 0.44 -13.13
C TYR A 263 -12.68 1.88 -12.65
N LYS A 264 -12.07 2.20 -11.51
CA LYS A 264 -12.11 3.54 -10.92
C LYS A 264 -11.45 4.55 -11.88
N PRO A 265 -12.13 5.66 -12.22
CA PRO A 265 -11.63 6.65 -13.17
C PRO A 265 -10.23 7.14 -12.84
N THR A 266 -10.01 7.53 -11.59
CA THR A 266 -8.74 8.08 -11.10
C THR A 266 -7.56 7.13 -11.28
N THR A 267 -7.75 5.83 -11.06
CA THR A 267 -6.72 4.81 -11.27
C THR A 267 -6.33 4.68 -12.74
N VAL A 268 -7.33 4.77 -13.64
CA VAL A 268 -7.15 4.58 -15.08
C VAL A 268 -6.56 5.82 -15.74
N SER A 269 -7.10 7.01 -15.44
CA SER A 269 -6.63 8.29 -16.01
C SER A 269 -5.16 8.53 -15.72
N ARG A 270 -4.72 8.37 -14.45
CA ARG A 270 -3.32 8.56 -14.07
C ARG A 270 -2.35 7.64 -14.82
N ARG A 271 -2.75 6.40 -15.10
CA ARG A 271 -1.90 5.44 -15.85
C ARG A 271 -1.80 5.81 -17.32
N ILE A 272 -2.89 6.32 -17.90
CA ILE A 272 -2.89 6.88 -19.25
C ILE A 272 -1.95 8.10 -19.31
N GLU A 273 -2.07 9.04 -18.36
CA GLU A 273 -1.22 10.23 -18.26
C GLU A 273 0.26 9.86 -18.08
N ARG A 274 0.58 8.92 -17.19
CA ARG A 274 1.95 8.41 -17.04
C ARG A 274 2.50 7.86 -18.36
N ARG A 275 1.71 7.06 -19.10
CA ARG A 275 2.14 6.57 -20.41
C ARG A 275 2.39 7.70 -21.39
N MET A 276 1.51 8.70 -21.42
CA MET A 276 1.65 9.90 -22.25
C MET A 276 2.97 10.63 -21.95
N GLN A 277 3.32 10.81 -20.67
CA GLN A 277 4.59 11.40 -20.24
C GLN A 277 5.80 10.57 -20.72
N VAL A 278 5.78 9.25 -20.55
CA VAL A 278 6.87 8.35 -20.97
C VAL A 278 7.14 8.45 -22.47
N VAL A 279 6.10 8.65 -23.29
CA VAL A 279 6.24 8.82 -24.75
C VAL A 279 6.27 10.29 -25.17
N ASN A 280 6.34 11.22 -24.22
CA ASN A 280 6.38 12.68 -24.42
C ASN A 280 5.22 13.24 -25.29
N ILE A 281 4.01 12.72 -25.11
CA ILE A 281 2.79 13.21 -25.78
C ILE A 281 1.99 14.03 -24.79
N LYS A 282 1.71 15.30 -25.12
CA LYS A 282 1.12 16.27 -24.18
C LYS A 282 -0.41 16.30 -24.18
N ASN A 283 -1.07 15.78 -25.21
CA ASN A 283 -2.53 15.82 -25.32
C ASN A 283 -3.12 14.44 -25.68
N LEU A 284 -4.34 14.20 -25.20
CA LEU A 284 -5.02 12.90 -25.35
C LEU A 284 -5.36 12.56 -26.80
N LYS A 285 -5.65 13.56 -27.64
CA LYS A 285 -6.01 13.34 -29.04
C LYS A 285 -4.84 12.74 -29.83
N ASP A 286 -3.64 13.29 -29.65
CA ASP A 286 -2.42 12.77 -30.26
C ASP A 286 -2.06 11.39 -29.67
N TYR A 287 -2.32 11.18 -28.37
CA TYR A 287 -2.10 9.89 -27.74
C TYR A 287 -3.03 8.81 -28.31
N VAL A 288 -4.32 9.12 -28.53
CA VAL A 288 -5.26 8.23 -29.22
C VAL A 288 -4.77 7.90 -30.63
N ALA A 289 -4.30 8.90 -31.39
CA ALA A 289 -3.76 8.68 -32.73
C ALA A 289 -2.50 7.79 -32.72
N TYR A 290 -1.64 7.98 -31.71
CA TYR A 290 -0.45 7.15 -31.47
C TYR A 290 -0.83 5.70 -31.16
N LEU A 291 -1.77 5.47 -30.24
CA LEU A 291 -2.26 4.13 -29.89
C LEU A 291 -2.93 3.41 -31.07
N LYS A 292 -3.66 4.14 -31.93
CA LYS A 292 -4.28 3.57 -33.15
C LYS A 292 -3.25 3.05 -34.15
N LYS A 293 -2.06 3.63 -34.19
CA LYS A 293 -0.97 3.27 -35.13
C LYS A 293 0.03 2.28 -34.55
N ASN A 294 0.09 2.14 -33.23
CA ASN A 294 1.10 1.34 -32.54
C ASN A 294 0.44 0.32 -31.60
N THR A 295 0.35 -0.93 -32.05
CA THR A 295 -0.23 -2.04 -31.30
C THR A 295 0.56 -2.37 -30.03
N ASP A 296 1.89 -2.22 -30.06
CA ASP A 296 2.75 -2.48 -28.92
C ASP A 296 2.53 -1.42 -27.83
N ALA A 297 2.38 -0.15 -28.22
CA ALA A 297 2.02 0.91 -27.29
C ALA A 297 0.66 0.67 -26.62
N LEU A 298 -0.33 0.18 -27.36
CA LEU A 298 -1.63 -0.21 -26.82
C LEU A 298 -1.51 -1.39 -25.86
N HIS A 299 -0.67 -2.37 -26.18
CA HIS A 299 -0.37 -3.50 -25.30
C HIS A 299 0.33 -3.09 -24.01
N ILE A 300 1.31 -2.19 -24.09
CA ILE A 300 2.01 -1.68 -22.91
C ILE A 300 1.04 -0.86 -22.03
N LEU A 301 0.17 -0.04 -22.63
CA LEU A 301 -0.87 0.66 -21.86
C LEU A 301 -1.80 -0.35 -21.18
N TYR A 302 -2.23 -1.39 -21.90
CA TYR A 302 -3.05 -2.47 -21.34
C TYR A 302 -2.36 -3.12 -20.13
N GLN A 303 -1.09 -3.51 -20.26
CA GLN A 303 -0.32 -4.09 -19.15
C GLN A 303 -0.19 -3.10 -17.99
N ASP A 304 0.10 -1.82 -18.24
CA ASP A 304 0.20 -0.82 -17.18
C ASP A 304 -1.15 -0.61 -16.48
N LEU A 305 -2.28 -0.74 -17.16
CA LEU A 305 -3.62 -0.67 -16.57
C LEU A 305 -3.95 -1.90 -15.70
N LEU A 306 -3.35 -3.06 -15.97
CA LEU A 306 -3.51 -4.27 -15.18
C LEU A 306 -2.48 -4.31 -14.05
N ILE A 307 -2.95 -4.15 -12.82
CA ILE A 307 -2.08 -4.12 -11.64
C ILE A 307 -1.72 -5.55 -11.24
N GLY A 308 -0.54 -6.01 -11.68
CA GLY A 308 -0.05 -7.39 -11.47
C GLY A 308 0.91 -7.59 -10.30
N VAL A 309 1.08 -6.62 -9.40
CA VAL A 309 2.01 -6.77 -8.26
C VAL A 309 1.43 -7.75 -7.25
N THR A 310 2.16 -8.84 -7.03
CA THR A 310 1.83 -9.92 -6.11
C THR A 310 3.10 -10.45 -5.45
N GLY A 311 2.96 -11.36 -4.50
CA GLY A 311 4.08 -11.97 -3.79
C GLY A 311 3.65 -13.19 -2.99
N PHE A 312 4.61 -14.04 -2.67
CA PHE A 312 4.33 -15.24 -1.88
C PHE A 312 3.91 -14.88 -0.46
N PHE A 313 2.87 -15.54 0.04
CA PHE A 313 2.30 -15.34 1.38
C PHE A 313 2.01 -13.86 1.72
N ARG A 314 1.56 -13.09 0.71
CA ARG A 314 1.20 -11.67 0.86
C ARG A 314 0.16 -11.47 1.96
N ASP A 315 0.45 -10.58 2.90
CA ASP A 315 -0.28 -10.38 4.16
C ASP A 315 -0.16 -11.61 5.08
N ARG A 316 1.04 -11.82 5.63
CA ARG A 316 1.43 -13.02 6.38
C ARG A 316 0.42 -13.43 7.47
N ASN A 317 -0.14 -12.47 8.19
CA ASN A 317 -1.13 -12.74 9.25
C ASN A 317 -2.42 -13.39 8.69
N ALA A 318 -2.86 -13.00 7.50
CA ALA A 318 -4.03 -13.60 6.86
C ALA A 318 -3.75 -15.03 6.40
N PHE A 319 -2.53 -15.32 5.93
CA PHE A 319 -2.11 -16.70 5.60
C PHE A 319 -1.92 -17.58 6.85
N ILE A 320 -1.51 -17.01 7.99
CA ILE A 320 -1.50 -17.72 9.28
C ILE A 320 -2.93 -18.12 9.65
N ALA A 321 -3.88 -17.18 9.60
CA ALA A 321 -5.29 -17.46 9.86
C ALA A 321 -5.90 -18.47 8.87
N LEU A 322 -5.56 -18.38 7.57
CA LEU A 322 -5.95 -19.38 6.58
C LEU A 322 -5.50 -20.78 7.00
N ARG A 323 -4.25 -20.93 7.47
CA ARG A 323 -3.68 -22.21 7.91
C ARG A 323 -4.32 -22.72 9.21
N GLU A 324 -4.52 -21.85 10.19
CA GLU A 324 -4.90 -22.25 11.55
C GLU A 324 -6.41 -22.39 11.75
N GLU A 325 -7.22 -21.64 11.00
CA GLU A 325 -8.66 -21.53 11.23
C GLU A 325 -9.46 -22.13 10.05
N ILE A 326 -9.12 -21.74 8.83
CA ILE A 326 -9.94 -22.03 7.65
C ILE A 326 -9.62 -23.40 7.05
N ILE A 327 -8.34 -23.69 6.78
CA ILE A 327 -7.91 -24.97 6.19
C ILE A 327 -8.39 -26.18 7.02
N PRO A 328 -8.30 -26.19 8.37
CA PRO A 328 -8.86 -27.28 9.16
C PRO A 328 -10.36 -27.48 8.92
N SER A 329 -11.15 -26.40 8.90
CA SER A 329 -12.59 -26.46 8.62
C SER A 329 -12.91 -27.03 7.24
N LEU A 330 -12.12 -26.67 6.22
CA LEU A 330 -12.26 -27.23 4.87
C LEU A 330 -12.02 -28.74 4.86
N PHE A 331 -10.97 -29.22 5.54
CA PHE A 331 -10.66 -30.65 5.57
C PHE A 331 -11.59 -31.48 6.46
N GLU A 332 -12.26 -30.91 7.46
CA GLU A 332 -13.34 -31.63 8.17
C GLU A 332 -14.49 -31.97 7.21
N LYS A 333 -14.91 -31.02 6.35
CA LYS A 333 -15.92 -31.31 5.32
C LYS A 333 -15.46 -32.35 4.30
N TYR A 334 -14.16 -32.36 3.98
CA TYR A 334 -13.58 -33.41 3.15
C TYR A 334 -13.75 -34.79 3.80
N LYS A 335 -13.48 -34.92 5.10
CA LYS A 335 -13.65 -36.20 5.83
C LYS A 335 -15.10 -36.67 5.84
N GLU A 336 -16.05 -35.74 5.91
CA GLU A 336 -17.49 -36.05 5.90
C GLU A 336 -18.00 -36.50 4.52
N THR A 337 -17.52 -35.87 3.44
CA THR A 337 -18.10 -36.03 2.09
C THR A 337 -17.24 -36.87 1.14
N GLY A 338 -15.93 -36.93 1.37
CA GLY A 338 -14.94 -37.52 0.46
C GLY A 338 -14.72 -36.75 -0.85
N GLU A 339 -15.36 -35.59 -1.04
CA GLU A 339 -15.24 -34.79 -2.27
C GLU A 339 -13.98 -33.92 -2.27
N ASP A 340 -13.23 -33.89 -3.38
CA ASP A 340 -12.09 -32.98 -3.54
C ASP A 340 -12.44 -31.53 -3.18
N LEU A 341 -11.55 -30.87 -2.43
CA LEU A 341 -11.66 -29.44 -2.15
C LEU A 341 -11.44 -28.64 -3.43
N ARG A 342 -12.39 -27.75 -3.75
CA ARG A 342 -12.37 -26.91 -4.94
C ARG A 342 -12.13 -25.47 -4.55
N ILE A 343 -10.98 -24.92 -4.98
CA ILE A 343 -10.53 -23.59 -4.59
C ILE A 343 -10.38 -22.73 -5.84
N TRP A 344 -10.87 -21.49 -5.82
CA TRP A 344 -10.69 -20.56 -6.92
C TRP A 344 -9.93 -19.31 -6.47
N ILE A 345 -8.84 -18.99 -7.17
CA ILE A 345 -7.97 -17.85 -6.89
C ILE A 345 -8.04 -16.91 -8.08
N ASN A 346 -8.60 -15.72 -7.88
CA ASN A 346 -8.85 -14.75 -8.93
C ASN A 346 -8.87 -13.31 -8.40
N PRO A 347 -7.96 -12.43 -8.81
CA PRO A 347 -6.93 -12.63 -9.83
C PRO A 347 -5.71 -13.36 -9.26
N CYS A 348 -5.07 -14.22 -10.05
CA CYS A 348 -3.88 -14.95 -9.60
C CYS A 348 -2.54 -14.27 -9.98
N ALA A 349 -2.58 -13.23 -10.83
CA ALA A 349 -1.39 -12.56 -11.36
C ALA A 349 -0.34 -13.58 -11.84
N THR A 350 0.92 -13.41 -11.44
CA THR A 350 2.03 -14.30 -11.82
C THR A 350 2.10 -15.60 -11.01
N GLY A 351 1.06 -15.94 -10.24
CA GLY A 351 0.86 -17.26 -9.63
C GLY A 351 1.30 -17.41 -8.17
N GLU A 352 1.96 -16.41 -7.58
CA GLU A 352 2.54 -16.47 -6.24
C GLU A 352 1.49 -16.80 -5.16
N GLU A 353 0.29 -16.22 -5.24
CA GLU A 353 -0.80 -16.52 -4.30
C GLU A 353 -1.31 -17.96 -4.48
N ALA A 354 -1.46 -18.43 -5.72
CA ALA A 354 -1.87 -19.80 -6.02
C ALA A 354 -0.87 -20.83 -5.47
N TYR A 355 0.42 -20.56 -5.65
CA TYR A 355 1.45 -21.42 -5.09
C TYR A 355 1.57 -21.32 -3.57
N SER A 356 1.34 -20.15 -2.98
CA SER A 356 1.30 -20.01 -1.51
C SER A 356 0.19 -20.86 -0.89
N ILE A 357 -1.01 -20.84 -1.49
CA ILE A 357 -2.16 -21.60 -1.02
C ILE A 357 -1.95 -23.11 -1.21
N VAL A 358 -1.47 -23.56 -2.38
CA VAL A 358 -1.23 -25.00 -2.61
C VAL A 358 -0.14 -25.55 -1.68
N ILE A 359 0.87 -24.75 -1.34
CA ILE A 359 1.91 -25.10 -0.36
C ILE A 359 1.29 -25.25 1.03
N LEU A 360 0.46 -24.32 1.49
CA LEU A 360 -0.21 -24.45 2.80
C LEU A 360 -1.08 -25.70 2.90
N LEU A 361 -1.87 -25.97 1.85
CA LEU A 361 -2.71 -27.17 1.81
C LEU A 361 -1.86 -28.44 1.85
N LYS A 362 -0.73 -28.46 1.13
CA LYS A 362 0.17 -29.62 1.12
C LYS A 362 0.81 -29.85 2.49
N GLU A 363 1.32 -28.80 3.12
CA GLU A 363 1.87 -28.88 4.49
C GLU A 363 0.81 -29.43 5.45
N TYR A 364 -0.41 -28.90 5.40
CA TYR A 364 -1.50 -29.36 6.26
C TYR A 364 -1.83 -30.85 6.04
N THR A 365 -1.93 -31.29 4.78
CA THR A 365 -2.20 -32.71 4.49
C THR A 365 -1.08 -33.64 4.93
N ASP A 366 0.18 -33.21 4.82
CA ASP A 366 1.34 -33.99 5.26
C ASP A 366 1.38 -34.13 6.78
N GLU A 367 1.16 -33.02 7.50
CA GLU A 367 1.15 -32.99 8.97
C GLU A 367 0.05 -33.90 9.55
N HIS A 368 -1.10 -34.01 8.87
CA HIS A 368 -2.27 -34.74 9.35
C HIS A 368 -2.48 -36.11 8.67
N ASN A 369 -1.54 -36.56 7.83
CA ASN A 369 -1.64 -37.79 7.05
C ASN A 369 -2.95 -37.91 6.23
N LEU A 370 -3.39 -36.80 5.64
CA LEU A 370 -4.58 -36.74 4.81
C LEU A 370 -4.23 -36.90 3.33
N PRO A 371 -5.13 -37.46 2.50
CA PRO A 371 -4.94 -37.47 1.06
C PRO A 371 -4.95 -36.05 0.50
N PHE A 372 -4.09 -35.77 -0.49
CA PHE A 372 -4.00 -34.46 -1.12
C PHE A 372 -5.10 -34.24 -2.19
N ALA A 373 -6.35 -34.28 -1.73
CA ALA A 373 -7.58 -34.20 -2.51
C ALA A 373 -8.01 -32.75 -2.75
N VAL A 374 -7.20 -32.01 -3.52
CA VAL A 374 -7.45 -30.59 -3.84
C VAL A 374 -7.43 -30.35 -5.35
N LYS A 375 -8.29 -29.44 -5.82
CA LYS A 375 -8.33 -28.89 -7.17
C LYS A 375 -8.36 -27.37 -7.10
N ILE A 376 -7.32 -26.73 -7.60
CA ILE A 376 -7.20 -25.28 -7.59
C ILE A 376 -7.43 -24.75 -9.00
N PHE A 377 -8.33 -23.79 -9.11
CA PHE A 377 -8.54 -22.97 -10.28
C PHE A 377 -7.85 -21.64 -10.02
N ALA A 378 -6.92 -21.23 -10.88
CA ALA A 378 -6.21 -19.96 -10.73
C ALA A 378 -6.36 -19.17 -12.02
N SER A 379 -6.97 -17.99 -11.95
CA SER A 379 -7.28 -17.22 -13.15
C SER A 379 -6.96 -15.76 -13.01
N ASP A 380 -6.67 -15.15 -14.15
CA ASP A 380 -6.38 -13.74 -14.32
C ASP A 380 -6.91 -13.29 -15.68
N ILE A 381 -7.09 -11.99 -15.88
CA ILE A 381 -7.52 -11.44 -17.16
C ILE A 381 -6.35 -11.28 -18.14
N SER A 382 -5.12 -11.25 -17.61
CA SER A 382 -3.88 -11.15 -18.39
C SER A 382 -3.34 -12.52 -18.78
N ASP A 383 -3.29 -12.80 -20.09
CA ASP A 383 -2.67 -14.01 -20.62
C ASP A 383 -1.16 -14.07 -20.32
N ASP A 384 -0.48 -12.92 -20.25
CA ASP A 384 0.95 -12.85 -19.92
C ASP A 384 1.21 -13.28 -18.47
N PHE A 385 0.33 -12.88 -17.55
CA PHE A 385 0.40 -13.32 -16.16
C PHE A 385 0.13 -14.82 -16.05
N ILE A 386 -0.89 -15.32 -16.75
CA ILE A 386 -1.19 -16.76 -16.81
C ILE A 386 -0.03 -17.58 -17.36
N LYS A 387 0.65 -17.12 -18.42
CA LYS A 387 1.85 -17.79 -18.97
C LYS A 387 2.98 -17.86 -17.94
N LYS A 388 3.25 -16.76 -17.23
CA LYS A 388 4.27 -16.72 -16.15
C LYS A 388 3.89 -17.65 -15.00
N ALA A 389 2.64 -17.61 -14.55
CA ALA A 389 2.12 -18.46 -13.48
C ALA A 389 2.22 -19.96 -13.82
N LYS A 390 1.86 -20.34 -15.05
CA LYS A 390 2.00 -21.72 -15.56
C LYS A 390 3.45 -22.20 -15.57
N LYS A 391 4.38 -21.33 -15.95
CA LYS A 391 5.82 -21.65 -15.93
C LYS A 391 6.29 -21.93 -14.50
N GLY A 392 5.85 -21.12 -13.54
CA GLY A 392 6.14 -21.29 -12.11
C GLY A 392 7.63 -21.14 -11.79
N CYS A 393 8.34 -20.30 -12.56
CA CYS A 393 9.75 -19.96 -12.34
C CYS A 393 9.85 -18.53 -11.82
N TYR A 394 10.56 -18.34 -10.71
CA TYR A 394 10.70 -17.08 -10.01
C TYR A 394 12.18 -16.74 -9.80
N GLU A 395 12.54 -15.46 -9.89
CA GLU A 395 13.89 -14.98 -9.64
C GLU A 395 14.30 -15.16 -8.17
N HIS A 396 15.60 -15.16 -7.90
CA HIS A 396 16.14 -15.41 -6.56
C HIS A 396 15.64 -14.38 -5.54
N GLU A 397 15.57 -13.13 -5.96
CA GLU A 397 15.15 -11.98 -5.14
C GLU A 397 13.68 -12.10 -4.72
N LEU A 398 12.80 -12.53 -5.63
CA LEU A 398 11.36 -12.69 -5.39
C LEU A 398 11.05 -13.76 -4.35
N VAL A 399 11.90 -14.79 -4.25
CA VAL A 399 11.71 -15.90 -3.30
C VAL A 399 12.62 -15.80 -2.08
N ALA A 400 13.51 -14.81 -2.01
CA ALA A 400 14.48 -14.64 -0.93
C ALA A 400 13.82 -14.43 0.46
N CYS A 401 12.60 -13.89 0.48
CA CYS A 401 11.83 -13.69 1.70
C CYS A 401 11.18 -14.98 2.25
N LEU A 402 11.22 -16.08 1.49
CA LEU A 402 10.63 -17.36 1.91
C LEU A 402 11.50 -18.08 2.95
N PRO A 403 10.89 -18.76 3.94
CA PRO A 403 11.60 -19.65 4.83
C PRO A 403 12.36 -20.74 4.06
N LYS A 404 13.61 -21.03 4.47
CA LYS A 404 14.48 -22.01 3.80
C LYS A 404 13.86 -23.41 3.69
N ASN A 405 13.06 -23.82 4.67
CA ASN A 405 12.35 -25.10 4.66
C ASN A 405 11.32 -25.17 3.52
N ILE A 406 10.58 -24.08 3.27
CA ILE A 406 9.62 -24.00 2.16
C ILE A 406 10.36 -24.03 0.83
N LEU A 407 11.43 -23.24 0.68
CA LEU A 407 12.25 -23.22 -0.53
C LEU A 407 12.81 -24.61 -0.87
N ASN A 408 13.43 -25.28 0.11
CA ASN A 408 14.06 -26.57 -0.10
C ASN A 408 13.05 -27.69 -0.40
N LYS A 409 11.82 -27.61 0.14
CA LYS A 409 10.79 -28.64 -0.04
C LYS A 409 9.99 -28.47 -1.32
N TYR A 410 9.70 -27.23 -1.72
CA TYR A 410 8.71 -26.92 -2.76
C TYR A 410 9.27 -26.26 -4.02
N PHE A 411 10.56 -25.96 -4.06
CA PHE A 411 11.22 -25.37 -5.21
C PHE A 411 12.46 -26.16 -5.63
N ILE A 412 12.68 -26.24 -6.93
CA ILE A 412 13.89 -26.75 -7.56
C ILE A 412 14.76 -25.55 -7.88
N LYS A 413 15.94 -25.48 -7.26
CA LYS A 413 16.91 -24.41 -7.50
C LYS A 413 17.63 -24.66 -8.83
N SER A 414 17.59 -23.67 -9.73
CA SER A 414 18.41 -23.59 -10.94
C SER A 414 19.46 -22.48 -10.80
N GLU A 415 20.30 -22.26 -11.81
CA GLU A 415 21.31 -21.18 -11.79
C GLU A 415 20.70 -19.78 -11.76
N LYS A 416 19.55 -19.58 -12.41
CA LYS A 416 18.92 -18.25 -12.58
C LYS A 416 17.58 -18.09 -11.87
N TYR A 417 16.92 -19.19 -11.52
CA TYR A 417 15.54 -19.17 -11.03
C TYR A 417 15.30 -20.29 -10.01
N TYR A 418 14.26 -20.13 -9.22
CA TYR A 418 13.60 -21.19 -8.49
C TYR A 418 12.32 -21.61 -9.20
N GLU A 419 12.15 -22.90 -9.44
CA GLU A 419 10.95 -23.45 -10.09
C GLU A 419 10.09 -24.23 -9.10
N ILE A 420 8.78 -23.99 -9.07
CA ILE A 420 7.86 -24.79 -8.26
C ILE A 420 7.89 -26.25 -8.69
N ILE A 421 7.93 -27.18 -7.73
CA ILE A 421 7.94 -28.61 -8.02
C ILE A 421 6.72 -29.07 -8.85
N PRO A 422 6.88 -30.00 -9.81
CA PRO A 422 5.80 -30.42 -10.70
C PRO A 422 4.53 -30.91 -10.01
N VAL A 423 4.68 -31.59 -8.85
CA VAL A 423 3.55 -32.15 -8.09
C VAL A 423 2.56 -31.07 -7.64
N LEU A 424 3.05 -29.88 -7.26
CA LEU A 424 2.17 -28.76 -6.90
C LEU A 424 1.55 -28.11 -8.14
N LYS A 425 2.32 -27.96 -9.23
CA LYS A 425 1.83 -27.37 -10.48
C LYS A 425 0.64 -28.16 -11.04
N GLN A 426 0.69 -29.49 -10.98
CA GLN A 426 -0.38 -30.37 -11.49
C GLN A 426 -1.72 -30.21 -10.75
N LYS A 427 -1.74 -29.61 -9.57
CA LYS A 427 -2.97 -29.35 -8.79
C LYS A 427 -3.65 -28.04 -9.17
N ILE A 428 -3.00 -27.20 -9.98
CA ILE A 428 -3.48 -25.88 -10.33
C ILE A 428 -3.79 -25.82 -11.83
N LEU A 429 -5.05 -25.53 -12.15
CA LEU A 429 -5.48 -25.19 -13.50
C LEU A 429 -5.43 -23.67 -13.69
N PHE A 430 -4.48 -23.22 -14.53
CA PHE A 430 -4.34 -21.81 -14.89
C PHE A 430 -5.06 -21.48 -16.21
N PHE A 431 -5.88 -20.42 -16.21
CA PHE A 431 -6.64 -19.98 -17.39
C PHE A 431 -7.00 -18.50 -17.33
N THR A 432 -7.29 -17.92 -18.49
CA THR A 432 -7.76 -16.53 -18.58
C THR A 432 -9.24 -16.44 -18.21
N HIS A 433 -9.61 -15.49 -17.35
CA HIS A 433 -11.01 -15.26 -16.95
C HIS A 433 -11.26 -13.81 -16.56
N ASN A 434 -12.36 -13.24 -17.04
CA ASN A 434 -12.83 -11.91 -16.70
C ASN A 434 -13.97 -11.97 -15.67
N LEU A 435 -13.69 -11.57 -14.42
CA LEU A 435 -14.69 -11.53 -13.32
C LEU A 435 -15.92 -10.66 -13.61
N LEU A 436 -15.83 -9.72 -14.56
CA LEU A 436 -16.93 -8.79 -14.88
C LEU A 436 -17.93 -9.37 -15.87
N THR A 437 -17.52 -10.32 -16.71
CA THR A 437 -18.29 -10.80 -17.86
C THR A 437 -18.48 -12.31 -17.92
N ASP A 438 -17.49 -13.08 -17.46
CA ASP A 438 -17.47 -14.53 -17.63
C ASP A 438 -18.23 -15.20 -16.49
N ALA A 439 -18.75 -16.42 -16.71
CA ALA A 439 -19.57 -17.15 -15.73
C ALA A 439 -18.72 -17.73 -14.58
N PRO A 440 -19.25 -17.84 -13.34
CA PRO A 440 -18.46 -18.28 -12.20
C PRO A 440 -18.28 -19.79 -12.22
N PHE A 441 -17.20 -20.27 -11.61
CA PHE A 441 -17.17 -21.65 -11.15
C PHE A 441 -18.15 -21.82 -10.00
N THR A 442 -18.83 -22.96 -9.98
CA THR A 442 -19.78 -23.31 -8.92
C THR A 442 -19.23 -24.44 -8.04
N LYS A 443 -19.86 -24.61 -6.88
CA LYS A 443 -19.51 -25.63 -5.89
C LYS A 443 -18.07 -25.48 -5.39
N LEU A 444 -17.66 -24.25 -5.08
CA LEU A 444 -16.35 -23.93 -4.54
C LEU A 444 -16.37 -23.95 -3.00
N ASP A 445 -15.32 -24.48 -2.40
CA ASP A 445 -15.12 -24.51 -0.96
C ASP A 445 -14.42 -23.24 -0.45
N LEU A 446 -13.55 -22.65 -1.27
CA LEU A 446 -12.85 -21.39 -1.00
C LEU A 446 -12.72 -20.56 -2.29
N ILE A 447 -13.01 -19.27 -2.21
CA ILE A 447 -12.66 -18.27 -3.23
C ILE A 447 -11.68 -17.28 -2.62
N CYS A 448 -10.56 -17.04 -3.30
CA CYS A 448 -9.62 -15.97 -2.98
C CYS A 448 -9.75 -14.88 -4.03
N CYS A 449 -10.16 -13.69 -3.62
CA CYS A 449 -10.27 -12.51 -4.49
C CYS A 449 -9.64 -11.32 -3.78
N ARG A 450 -8.32 -11.24 -3.85
CA ARG A 450 -7.51 -10.34 -3.04
C ARG A 450 -6.89 -9.25 -3.89
N ASN A 451 -6.90 -8.03 -3.35
CA ASN A 451 -6.29 -6.83 -3.91
C ASN A 451 -6.76 -6.47 -5.33
N LEU A 452 -7.98 -6.84 -5.72
CA LEU A 452 -8.60 -6.49 -7.02
C LEU A 452 -9.71 -5.45 -6.88
N LEU A 453 -10.64 -5.68 -5.95
CA LEU A 453 -11.85 -4.88 -5.79
C LEU A 453 -11.52 -3.42 -5.53
N ILE A 454 -10.38 -3.12 -4.91
CA ILE A 454 -9.88 -1.75 -4.70
C ILE A 454 -9.77 -0.93 -5.99
N TYR A 455 -9.65 -1.55 -7.16
CA TYR A 455 -9.58 -0.88 -8.47
C TYR A 455 -10.92 -0.81 -9.21
N ILE A 456 -11.92 -1.56 -8.75
CA ILE A 456 -13.22 -1.70 -9.40
C ILE A 456 -14.21 -0.66 -8.86
N GLN A 457 -15.11 -0.17 -9.72
CA GLN A 457 -16.17 0.76 -9.29
C GLN A 457 -17.19 0.08 -8.37
N PRO A 458 -17.80 0.81 -7.42
CA PRO A 458 -18.71 0.21 -6.42
C PRO A 458 -19.85 -0.62 -7.00
N LYS A 459 -20.44 -0.20 -8.14
CA LYS A 459 -21.52 -0.94 -8.82
C LYS A 459 -21.05 -2.35 -9.24
N GLU A 460 -19.86 -2.42 -9.83
CA GLU A 460 -19.29 -3.68 -10.32
C GLU A 460 -18.72 -4.52 -9.18
N GLN A 461 -18.21 -3.91 -8.10
CA GLN A 461 -17.82 -4.64 -6.88
C GLN A 461 -19.00 -5.47 -6.34
N LYS A 462 -20.19 -4.87 -6.23
CA LYS A 462 -21.39 -5.58 -5.76
C LYS A 462 -21.69 -6.79 -6.66
N ARG A 463 -21.65 -6.60 -7.99
CA ARG A 463 -21.89 -7.67 -8.96
C ARG A 463 -20.88 -8.81 -8.82
N ILE A 464 -19.59 -8.49 -8.69
CA ILE A 464 -18.53 -9.48 -8.48
C ILE A 464 -18.75 -10.22 -7.15
N THR A 465 -19.13 -9.53 -6.08
CA THR A 465 -19.42 -10.17 -4.79
C THR A 465 -20.62 -11.12 -4.88
N ASP A 466 -21.72 -10.71 -5.50
CA ASP A 466 -22.90 -11.55 -5.71
C ASP A 466 -22.56 -12.79 -6.53
N PHE A 467 -21.71 -12.61 -7.54
CA PHE A 467 -21.20 -13.66 -8.42
C PHE A 467 -20.31 -14.67 -7.68
N MET A 468 -19.36 -14.21 -6.86
CA MET A 468 -18.52 -15.10 -6.04
C MET A 468 -19.36 -15.85 -5.01
N ARG A 469 -20.35 -15.19 -4.39
CA ARG A 469 -21.28 -15.83 -3.47
C ARG A 469 -22.06 -16.96 -4.13
N PHE A 470 -22.53 -16.77 -5.37
CA PHE A 470 -23.20 -17.83 -6.13
C PHE A 470 -22.28 -19.03 -6.42
N GLY A 471 -20.98 -18.79 -6.58
CA GLY A 471 -19.99 -19.85 -6.81
C GLY A 471 -19.69 -20.73 -5.59
N LEU A 472 -19.86 -20.20 -4.38
CA LEU A 472 -19.54 -20.90 -3.13
C LEU A 472 -20.57 -21.96 -2.73
N LYS A 473 -20.10 -23.08 -2.18
CA LYS A 473 -20.94 -24.03 -1.43
C LYS A 473 -21.44 -23.38 -0.14
N ILE A 474 -22.51 -23.94 0.43
CA ILE A 474 -22.96 -23.55 1.77
C ILE A 474 -21.81 -23.79 2.76
N GLY A 475 -21.52 -22.77 3.56
CA GLY A 475 -20.42 -22.81 4.52
C GLY A 475 -19.04 -22.66 3.88
N GLY A 476 -18.94 -22.36 2.58
CA GLY A 476 -17.69 -22.04 1.90
C GLY A 476 -17.19 -20.65 2.29
N PHE A 477 -15.91 -20.40 2.05
CA PHE A 477 -15.25 -19.16 2.47
C PHE A 477 -14.90 -18.26 1.28
N LEU A 478 -15.09 -16.96 1.46
CA LEU A 478 -14.53 -15.91 0.61
C LEU A 478 -13.39 -15.23 1.37
N PHE A 479 -12.20 -15.22 0.76
CA PHE A 479 -11.00 -14.58 1.29
C PHE A 479 -10.67 -13.33 0.46
N LEU A 480 -10.77 -12.16 1.10
CA LEU A 480 -10.47 -10.86 0.48
C LEU A 480 -9.17 -10.27 1.03
N GLY A 481 -8.61 -9.30 0.30
CA GLY A 481 -7.44 -8.54 0.75
C GLY A 481 -7.77 -7.63 1.93
N PRO A 482 -6.77 -7.15 2.70
CA PRO A 482 -6.96 -6.37 3.93
C PRO A 482 -7.74 -5.07 3.72
N SER A 483 -7.60 -4.46 2.54
CA SER A 483 -8.27 -3.21 2.18
C SER A 483 -9.65 -3.40 1.55
N GLU A 484 -10.11 -4.65 1.42
CA GLU A 484 -11.33 -4.99 0.71
C GLU A 484 -12.41 -5.38 1.70
N ASN A 485 -13.62 -4.91 1.42
CA ASN A 485 -14.79 -5.21 2.22
C ASN A 485 -15.92 -5.58 1.29
N ILE A 486 -16.73 -6.53 1.71
CA ILE A 486 -18.02 -6.79 1.07
C ILE A 486 -18.90 -5.55 1.29
N PRO A 487 -19.49 -4.96 0.23
CA PRO A 487 -20.53 -3.94 0.37
C PRO A 487 -21.61 -4.45 1.34
N LEU A 488 -22.20 -3.58 2.17
CA LEU A 488 -23.25 -3.94 3.14
C LEU A 488 -24.33 -4.81 2.46
N LEU A 489 -24.22 -6.13 2.63
CA LEU A 489 -25.27 -7.09 2.33
C LEU A 489 -26.15 -7.21 3.59
N GLU A 490 -27.37 -7.71 3.43
CA GLU A 490 -28.28 -7.88 4.56
C GLU A 490 -27.59 -8.66 5.71
N PRO A 491 -27.71 -8.18 6.97
CA PRO A 491 -27.01 -8.74 8.13
C PRO A 491 -27.17 -10.26 8.32
N ASP A 492 -28.28 -10.81 7.83
CA ASP A 492 -28.68 -12.21 8.03
C ASP A 492 -27.93 -13.21 7.11
N LEU A 493 -26.99 -12.75 6.29
CA LEU A 493 -26.37 -13.53 5.20
C LEU A 493 -24.87 -13.76 5.35
N ILE A 494 -24.23 -13.09 6.28
CA ILE A 494 -22.79 -13.18 6.49
C ILE A 494 -22.55 -13.61 7.93
N VAL A 495 -22.07 -14.84 8.12
CA VAL A 495 -21.42 -15.20 9.38
C VAL A 495 -19.97 -14.77 9.21
N LYS A 496 -19.65 -13.58 9.72
CA LYS A 496 -18.27 -13.07 9.71
C LYS A 496 -17.47 -13.85 10.74
N GLU A 497 -16.82 -14.94 10.34
CA GLU A 497 -16.07 -15.74 11.31
C GLU A 497 -14.70 -15.12 11.66
N HIS A 498 -14.04 -14.33 10.81
CA HIS A 498 -12.71 -13.77 11.14
C HIS A 498 -12.50 -12.35 10.60
N VAL A 499 -13.17 -11.37 11.21
CA VAL A 499 -13.18 -9.94 10.79
C VAL A 499 -11.78 -9.34 10.66
N ARG A 500 -10.82 -9.78 11.47
CA ARG A 500 -9.45 -9.24 11.46
C ARG A 500 -8.66 -9.58 10.19
N ASN A 501 -9.01 -10.67 9.50
CA ASN A 501 -8.24 -11.20 8.36
C ASN A 501 -9.08 -11.32 7.07
N ASN A 502 -10.28 -10.73 7.03
CA ASN A 502 -11.16 -10.66 5.85
C ASN A 502 -11.57 -12.02 5.25
N PHE A 503 -11.88 -12.98 6.12
CA PHE A 503 -12.61 -14.20 5.75
C PHE A 503 -14.11 -14.02 5.99
N TYR A 504 -14.91 -14.39 4.99
CA TYR A 504 -16.36 -14.33 5.04
C TYR A 504 -16.96 -15.69 4.75
N ASN A 505 -17.86 -16.15 5.62
CA ASN A 505 -18.61 -17.38 5.43
C ASN A 505 -20.08 -17.04 5.14
N PHE A 506 -20.64 -17.66 4.10
CA PHE A 506 -22.05 -17.49 3.74
C PHE A 506 -22.85 -18.73 4.18
N SER A 507 -23.65 -18.57 5.23
CA SER A 507 -24.35 -19.68 5.90
C SER A 507 -25.79 -19.92 5.42
N LYS A 508 -26.34 -19.09 4.51
CA LYS A 508 -27.71 -19.25 3.96
C LYS A 508 -27.84 -18.93 2.47
N ILE A 509 -28.52 -19.80 1.73
CA ILE A 509 -29.04 -19.55 0.38
C ILE A 509 -30.19 -18.54 0.51
N ILE A 510 -30.09 -17.37 -0.15
CA ILE A 510 -31.32 -16.65 -0.51
C ILE A 510 -31.78 -17.27 -1.81
N VAL A 511 -32.91 -17.97 -1.74
CA VAL A 511 -33.69 -18.35 -2.92
C VAL A 511 -34.13 -17.03 -3.55
N GLY A 512 -33.74 -16.81 -4.81
CA GLY A 512 -33.81 -15.52 -5.49
C GLY A 512 -35.17 -14.83 -5.40
N HIS A 513 -35.14 -13.51 -5.40
CA HIS A 513 -36.31 -12.70 -5.73
C HIS A 513 -36.88 -13.22 -7.06
N LYS A 514 -38.10 -13.77 -7.00
CA LYS A 514 -38.94 -13.98 -8.17
C LYS A 514 -39.17 -12.61 -8.82
N SER A 515 -38.80 -12.55 -10.11
CA SER A 515 -39.35 -11.75 -11.22
C SER A 515 -40.19 -10.54 -10.87
#